data_AF-A0A7Z1AFZ7-F1
#
_entry.id   AF-A0A7Z1AFZ7-F1
#
_cell.length_a   1.000
_cell.length_b   1.000
_cell.length_c   1.000
_cell.angle_alpha   90.00
_cell.angle_beta   90.00
_cell.angle_gamma   90.00
#
_symmetry.space_group_name_H-M   'P 1'
#
loop_
_entity.id
_entity.type
_entity.pdbx_description
1 polymer ?
#
loop_
_entity_poly.entity_id
_entity_poly.type
_entity_poly.pdbx_seq_one_letter_code
_entity_poly.pdbx_strand_id
1 'polypeptide(L)'
;MSASRRGKAEASAGGKRRPGRPKGSKNKFSVAAARKAAADQGQLPHEYLFSLGLSGDLSPGQRIAALKAAAPYYAPKLSSIEAKLEPVRVELTDSELSARIEALQKALRGEADGPGIESETA
;
A
#
# COMPACT_ATOMS: atom_id res chain seq x y z
N MET A 1 58.36 -4.21 33.96
CA MET A 1 57.00 -4.05 34.53
C MET A 1 56.32 -2.88 33.82
N SER A 2 55.35 -3.14 32.95
CA SER A 2 54.61 -2.12 32.19
C SER A 2 53.12 -2.37 32.35
N ALA A 3 52.43 -1.48 33.06
CA ALA A 3 50.99 -1.53 33.28
C ALA A 3 50.28 -0.61 32.30
N SER A 4 49.46 -1.20 31.43
CA SER A 4 48.55 -0.52 30.51
C SER A 4 47.41 0.16 31.29
N ARG A 5 47.32 1.50 31.21
CA ARG A 5 46.15 2.26 31.66
C ARG A 5 45.25 2.56 30.46
N ARG A 6 44.20 1.75 30.28
CA ARG A 6 43.05 2.08 29.42
C ARG A 6 42.22 3.17 30.11
N GLY A 7 42.22 4.37 29.54
CA GLY A 7 41.33 5.46 29.96
C GLY A 7 39.87 5.06 29.75
N LYS A 8 39.09 5.07 30.83
CA LYS A 8 37.63 5.04 30.76
C LYS A 8 37.17 6.39 30.21
N ALA A 9 36.49 6.40 29.07
CA ALA A 9 35.77 7.57 28.60
C ALA A 9 34.69 7.93 29.63
N GLU A 10 34.76 9.16 30.13
CA GLU A 10 33.82 9.74 31.08
C GLU A 10 32.43 9.80 30.44
N ALA A 11 31.48 9.12 31.07
CA ALA A 11 30.07 9.20 30.70
C ALA A 11 29.58 10.63 30.99
N SER A 12 29.23 11.35 29.94
CA SER A 12 28.62 12.67 30.05
C SER A 12 27.33 12.61 30.89
N ALA A 13 27.18 13.62 31.72
CA ALA A 13 26.15 13.76 32.73
C ALA A 13 24.71 13.66 32.16
N GLY A 14 23.94 12.72 32.69
CA GLY A 14 22.67 13.04 33.34
C GLY A 14 21.47 13.51 32.52
N GLY A 15 21.37 13.21 31.22
CA GLY A 15 20.08 13.34 30.51
C GLY A 15 19.13 12.20 30.91
N LYS A 16 17.89 12.49 31.35
CA LYS A 16 16.86 11.46 31.55
C LYS A 16 16.72 10.65 30.26
N ARG A 17 17.14 9.39 30.27
CA ARG A 17 16.96 8.47 29.15
C ARG A 17 15.50 8.52 28.73
N ARG A 18 15.23 8.82 27.45
CA ARG A 18 13.87 8.81 26.92
C ARG A 18 13.26 7.46 27.26
N PRO A 19 12.03 7.41 27.81
CA PRO A 19 11.40 6.15 28.13
C PRO A 19 11.44 5.27 26.88
N GLY A 20 11.94 4.05 27.04
CA GLY A 20 11.99 3.07 25.97
C GLY A 20 10.57 2.80 25.45
N ARG A 21 10.50 2.04 24.36
CA ARG A 21 9.23 1.65 23.77
C ARG A 21 8.29 1.08 24.86
N PRO A 22 7.04 1.55 24.99
CA PRO A 22 6.16 1.16 26.09
C PRO A 22 6.01 -0.36 26.18
N LYS A 23 6.00 -0.88 27.41
CA LYS A 23 5.87 -2.31 27.68
C LYS A 23 4.55 -2.83 27.09
N GLY A 24 4.61 -3.91 26.32
CA GLY A 24 3.44 -4.49 25.63
C GLY A 24 3.16 -3.91 24.24
N SER A 25 3.93 -2.91 23.79
CA SER A 25 3.81 -2.44 22.41
C SER A 25 4.25 -3.54 21.43
N LYS A 26 3.44 -3.83 20.41
CA LYS A 26 3.69 -4.92 19.45
C LYS A 26 4.68 -4.50 18.36
N ASN A 27 5.67 -5.33 18.04
CA ASN A 27 6.62 -5.04 16.97
C ASN A 27 5.91 -5.04 15.60
N LYS A 28 6.32 -4.18 14.64
CA LYS A 28 5.68 -4.10 13.31
C LYS A 28 5.59 -5.46 12.62
N PHE A 29 6.66 -6.27 12.70
CA PHE A 29 6.67 -7.64 12.19
C PHE A 29 5.66 -8.57 12.86
N SER A 30 5.51 -8.48 14.19
CA SER A 30 4.52 -9.29 14.93
C SER A 30 3.07 -8.93 14.56
N VAL A 31 2.81 -7.66 14.23
CA VAL A 31 1.49 -7.22 13.77
C VAL A 31 1.21 -7.73 12.36
N ALA A 32 2.20 -7.67 11.46
CA ALA A 32 2.06 -8.19 10.10
C ALA A 32 1.89 -9.72 10.08
N ALA A 33 2.66 -10.45 10.89
CA ALA A 33 2.53 -11.90 11.04
C ALA A 33 1.17 -12.30 11.63
N ALA A 34 0.67 -11.57 12.64
CA ALA A 34 -0.66 -11.81 13.19
C ALA A 34 -1.78 -11.53 12.18
N ARG A 35 -1.62 -10.50 11.32
CA ARG A 35 -2.56 -10.26 10.22
C ARG A 35 -2.52 -11.38 9.19
N LYS A 36 -1.33 -11.85 8.82
CA LYS A 36 -1.17 -12.97 7.89
C LYS A 36 -1.81 -14.25 8.45
N ALA A 37 -1.52 -14.58 9.71
CA ALA A 37 -2.12 -15.73 10.39
C ALA A 37 -3.65 -15.62 10.52
N ALA A 38 -4.19 -14.41 10.72
CA ALA A 38 -5.64 -14.18 10.73
C ALA A 38 -6.28 -14.29 9.33
N ALA A 39 -5.55 -13.92 8.26
CA ALA A 39 -5.96 -14.17 6.89
C ALA A 39 -6.02 -15.68 6.61
N ASP A 40 -4.98 -16.41 7.04
CA ASP A 40 -4.88 -17.87 6.88
C ASP A 40 -5.94 -18.63 7.71
N GLN A 41 -6.35 -18.08 8.87
CA GLN A 41 -7.36 -18.64 9.77
C GLN A 41 -8.80 -18.19 9.45
N GLY A 42 -9.01 -17.42 8.38
CA GLY A 42 -10.32 -17.31 7.75
C GLY A 42 -11.15 -16.06 8.06
N GLN A 43 -10.52 -14.91 8.30
CA GLN A 43 -10.92 -13.62 7.69
C GLN A 43 -10.12 -12.47 8.30
N LEU A 44 -9.61 -11.59 7.44
CA LEU A 44 -9.07 -10.32 7.90
C LEU A 44 -10.22 -9.44 8.44
N PRO A 45 -9.97 -8.54 9.40
CA PRO A 45 -11.03 -7.73 10.00
C PRO A 45 -11.89 -6.95 8.99
N HIS A 46 -11.30 -6.52 7.87
CA HIS A 46 -12.04 -5.81 6.82
C HIS A 46 -12.93 -6.75 5.99
N GLU A 47 -12.54 -8.00 5.79
CA GLU A 47 -13.33 -9.01 5.08
C GLU A 47 -14.54 -9.43 5.91
N TYR A 48 -14.37 -9.57 7.23
CA TYR A 48 -15.47 -9.78 8.15
C TYR A 48 -16.47 -8.61 8.15
N LEU A 49 -15.97 -7.36 8.18
CA LEU A 49 -16.85 -6.19 8.10
C LEU A 49 -17.57 -6.11 6.74
N PHE A 50 -16.91 -6.51 5.67
CA PHE A 50 -17.51 -6.58 4.34
C PHE A 50 -18.60 -7.67 4.27
N SER A 51 -18.35 -8.85 4.83
CA SER A 51 -19.32 -9.95 4.86
C SER A 51 -20.56 -9.60 5.70
N LEU A 52 -20.39 -8.93 6.85
CA LEU A 52 -21.50 -8.40 7.65
C LEU A 52 -22.36 -7.40 6.85
N GLY A 53 -21.73 -6.56 6.03
CA GLY A 53 -22.43 -5.59 5.18
C GLY A 53 -23.32 -6.22 4.11
N LEU A 54 -22.93 -7.40 3.62
CA LEU A 54 -23.67 -8.16 2.61
C LEU A 54 -24.69 -9.14 3.22
N SER A 55 -24.52 -9.51 4.50
CA SER A 55 -25.42 -10.41 5.21
C SER A 55 -26.81 -9.79 5.43
N GLY A 56 -27.85 -10.62 5.40
CA GLY A 56 -29.23 -10.21 5.65
C GLY A 56 -29.59 -10.04 7.14
N ASP A 57 -28.73 -10.51 8.04
CA ASP A 57 -29.04 -10.68 9.47
C ASP A 57 -29.03 -9.37 10.27
N LEU A 58 -28.38 -8.34 9.74
CA LEU A 58 -28.24 -7.03 10.38
C LEU A 58 -29.20 -5.99 9.80
N SER A 59 -29.54 -5.01 10.64
CA SER A 59 -30.33 -3.85 10.19
C SER A 59 -29.60 -3.07 9.08
N PRO A 60 -30.34 -2.41 8.16
CA PRO A 60 -29.72 -1.67 7.06
C PRO A 60 -28.65 -0.64 7.50
N GLY A 61 -28.87 0.04 8.63
CA GLY A 61 -27.91 1.01 9.17
C GLY A 61 -26.59 0.36 9.63
N GLN A 62 -26.66 -0.80 10.28
CA GLN A 62 -25.47 -1.55 10.70
C GLN A 62 -24.68 -2.08 9.51
N ARG A 63 -25.37 -2.52 8.46
CA ARG A 63 -24.72 -2.96 7.20
C ARG A 63 -23.95 -1.83 6.54
N ILE A 64 -24.57 -0.66 6.42
CA ILE A 64 -23.92 0.53 5.83
C ILE A 64 -22.71 0.95 6.66
N ALA A 65 -22.82 0.91 8.00
CA ALA A 65 -21.71 1.24 8.89
C ALA A 65 -20.52 0.27 8.73
N ALA A 66 -20.79 -1.03 8.60
CA ALA A 66 -19.77 -2.05 8.38
C ALA A 66 -19.06 -1.86 7.03
N LEU A 67 -19.80 -1.64 5.95
CA LEU A 67 -19.25 -1.36 4.62
C LEU A 67 -18.40 -0.08 4.61
N LYS A 68 -18.87 0.97 5.28
CA LYS A 68 -18.12 2.23 5.39
C LYS A 68 -16.80 2.05 6.13
N ALA A 69 -16.76 1.19 7.15
CA ALA A 69 -15.53 0.86 7.88
C ALA A 69 -14.56 0.01 7.06
N ALA A 70 -15.07 -0.85 6.16
CA ALA A 70 -14.26 -1.67 5.26
C ALA A 70 -13.69 -0.89 4.05
N ALA A 71 -14.40 0.13 3.55
CA ALA A 71 -14.05 0.87 2.33
C ALA A 71 -12.59 1.38 2.24
N PRO A 72 -11.96 1.92 3.30
CA PRO A 72 -10.58 2.43 3.23
C PRO A 72 -9.53 1.36 2.88
N TYR A 73 -9.83 0.08 3.11
CA TYR A 73 -8.92 -1.03 2.83
C TYR A 73 -8.99 -1.49 1.37
N TYR A 74 -10.10 -1.24 0.67
CA TYR A 74 -10.30 -1.61 -0.73
C TYR A 74 -10.03 -0.46 -1.69
N ALA A 75 -10.42 0.76 -1.32
CA ALA A 75 -10.25 1.97 -2.14
C ALA A 75 -9.58 3.07 -1.30
N PRO A 76 -8.24 3.02 -1.12
CA PRO A 76 -7.53 4.06 -0.40
C PRO A 76 -7.73 5.41 -1.10
N LYS A 77 -7.95 6.47 -0.32
CA LYS A 77 -8.09 7.82 -0.87
C LYS A 77 -6.79 8.19 -1.57
N LEU A 78 -6.87 8.62 -2.84
CA LEU A 78 -5.71 9.07 -3.62
C LEU A 78 -4.96 10.24 -2.96
N SER A 79 -5.65 11.04 -2.15
CA SER A 79 -5.03 12.08 -1.31
C SER A 79 -4.02 11.55 -0.30
N SER A 80 -3.94 10.23 -0.08
CA SER A 80 -2.98 9.58 0.80
C SER A 80 -1.76 9.00 0.06
N ILE A 81 -1.71 9.10 -1.28
CA ILE A 81 -0.64 8.55 -2.12
C ILE A 81 0.08 9.71 -2.81
N GLU A 82 1.23 10.12 -2.25
CA GLU A 82 2.16 11.00 -2.95
C GLU A 82 2.95 10.18 -3.99
N ALA A 83 2.48 10.15 -5.24
CA ALA A 83 3.24 9.57 -6.33
C ALA A 83 4.27 10.60 -6.83
N LYS A 84 5.55 10.38 -6.52
CA LYS A 84 6.65 11.11 -7.17
C LYS A 84 6.87 10.52 -8.56
N LEU A 85 6.13 11.02 -9.54
CA LEU A 85 6.34 10.67 -10.95
C LEU A 85 7.38 11.61 -11.51
N GLU A 86 8.52 11.06 -11.95
CA GLU A 86 9.41 11.81 -12.82
C GLU A 86 8.85 11.76 -14.25
N PRO A 87 8.55 12.90 -14.87
CA PRO A 87 8.06 12.90 -16.25
C PRO A 87 9.20 12.42 -17.16
N VAL A 88 9.01 11.27 -17.79
CA VAL A 88 9.88 10.83 -18.88
C VAL A 88 9.62 11.75 -20.06
N ARG A 89 10.54 12.69 -20.29
CA ARG A 89 10.55 13.50 -21.50
C ARG A 89 11.21 12.67 -22.61
N VAL A 90 10.43 12.35 -23.63
CA VAL A 90 10.95 11.76 -24.86
C VAL A 90 10.95 12.87 -25.89
N GLU A 91 12.13 13.20 -26.43
CA GLU A 91 12.24 14.05 -27.60
C GLU A 91 11.81 13.22 -28.80
N LEU A 92 10.73 13.64 -29.44
CA LEU A 92 10.20 13.01 -30.65
C LEU A 92 10.47 13.93 -31.83
N THR A 93 10.86 13.34 -32.95
CA THR A 93 10.89 14.08 -34.22
C THR A 93 9.45 14.44 -34.64
N ASP A 94 9.29 15.48 -35.46
CA ASP A 94 7.96 15.92 -35.93
C ASP A 94 7.18 14.80 -36.64
N SER A 95 7.90 13.90 -37.33
CA SER A 95 7.33 12.70 -37.97
C SER A 95 6.83 11.66 -36.97
N GLU A 96 7.54 11.43 -35.87
CA GLU A 96 7.13 10.47 -34.84
C GLU A 96 6.01 11.04 -33.97
N LEU A 97 6.05 12.34 -33.71
CA LEU A 97 5.03 13.06 -32.95
C LEU A 97 3.69 13.07 -33.71
N SER A 98 3.72 13.33 -35.02
CA SER A 98 2.51 13.27 -35.85
C SER A 98 1.91 11.87 -35.91
N ALA A 99 2.73 10.83 -36.13
CA ALA A 99 2.29 9.44 -36.10
C ALA A 99 1.71 9.04 -34.73
N ARG A 100 2.29 9.52 -33.62
CA ARG A 100 1.80 9.23 -32.26
C ARG A 100 0.48 9.93 -31.97
N ILE A 101 0.29 11.17 -32.43
CA ILE A 101 -0.96 11.91 -32.31
C ILE A 101 -2.07 11.19 -33.10
N GLU A 102 -1.77 10.75 -34.31
CA GLU A 102 -2.74 10.02 -35.14
C GLU A 102 -3.16 8.70 -34.48
N ALA A 103 -2.22 7.92 -33.96
CA ALA A 103 -2.50 6.70 -33.22
C ALA A 103 -3.37 6.95 -31.97
N LEU A 104 -3.12 8.03 -31.23
CA LEU A 104 -3.93 8.43 -30.08
C LEU A 104 -5.35 8.86 -30.50
N GLN A 105 -5.48 9.59 -31.60
CA GLN A 105 -6.78 9.98 -32.14
C GLN A 105 -7.58 8.77 -32.63
N LYS A 106 -6.92 7.76 -33.22
CA LYS A 106 -7.55 6.50 -33.65
C LYS A 106 -8.02 5.67 -32.45
N ALA A 107 -7.20 5.59 -31.40
CA ALA A 107 -7.58 4.93 -30.14
C ALA A 107 -8.77 5.62 -29.47
N LEU A 108 -8.82 6.96 -29.48
CA LEU A 108 -9.92 7.72 -28.90
C LEU A 108 -11.23 7.58 -29.68
N ARG A 109 -11.15 7.35 -31.00
CA ARG A 109 -12.29 7.03 -31.87
C ARG A 109 -12.74 5.57 -31.77
N GLY A 110 -12.00 4.72 -31.03
CA GLY A 110 -12.36 3.30 -30.84
C GLY A 110 -12.05 2.40 -32.03
N GLU A 111 -11.24 2.84 -32.99
CA GLU A 111 -10.86 2.10 -34.19
C GLU A 111 -9.53 1.34 -34.04
N ALA A 112 -8.96 1.31 -32.84
CA ALA A 112 -7.76 0.50 -32.60
C ALA A 112 -8.17 -0.98 -32.58
N ASP A 113 -7.72 -1.73 -33.59
CA ASP A 113 -7.56 -3.17 -33.48
C ASP A 113 -6.80 -3.44 -32.18
N GLY A 114 -7.50 -3.95 -31.17
CA GLY A 114 -6.86 -4.39 -29.95
C GLY A 114 -5.79 -5.42 -30.30
N PRO A 115 -4.68 -5.53 -29.56
CA PRO A 115 -3.83 -6.71 -29.71
C PRO A 115 -4.74 -7.92 -29.46
N GLY A 116 -4.98 -8.70 -30.51
CA GLY A 116 -5.73 -9.94 -30.42
C GLY A 116 -5.07 -10.79 -29.36
N ILE A 117 -5.74 -10.93 -28.21
CA ILE A 117 -5.40 -11.98 -27.27
C ILE A 117 -5.88 -13.25 -27.96
N GLU A 118 -5.02 -13.87 -28.77
CA GLU A 118 -5.23 -15.22 -29.23
C GLU A 118 -5.25 -16.10 -27.97
N SER A 119 -6.45 -16.41 -27.51
CA SER A 119 -6.66 -17.45 -26.51
C SER A 119 -6.37 -18.78 -27.18
N GLU A 120 -5.11 -19.21 -27.15
CA GLU A 120 -4.73 -20.62 -27.31
C GLU A 120 -5.38 -21.39 -26.16
N THR A 121 -6.55 -21.99 -26.44
CA THR A 121 -7.10 -23.07 -25.63
C THR A 121 -6.36 -24.35 -26.00
N ALA A 122 -5.58 -24.87 -25.06
CA ALA A 122 -5.09 -26.25 -25.04
C ALA A 122 -6.08 -27.19 -24.34
#